data_AF-A0A258GIC0-F1
#
_entry.id   AF-A0A258GIC0-F1
#
_cell.length_a   1.000
_cell.length_b   1.000
_cell.length_c   1.000
_cell.angle_alpha   90.00
_cell.angle_beta   90.00
_cell.angle_gamma   90.00
#
_symmetry.space_group_name_H-M   'P 1'
#
loop_
_entity.id
_entity.type
_entity.pdbx_description
1 polymer ?
#
loop_
_entity_poly.entity_id
_entity_poly.type
_entity_poly.pdbx_seq_one_letter_code
_entity_poly.pdbx_strand_id
1 'polypeptide(L)'
;MKYKDISTQLRHFKHRFWNSQNLVLLIGLFIALSFIWGSLETMQANYARQREIDLKQRQLELATLQRDNLSLERRYYQTAEYQELKAREALGLVQPGEHVLILPPSSADEDSQTRSGLSGVVEPSNFEQWVNFLFGGHHRRITSEEAS
;
A
#
# COMPACT_ATOMS: atom_id res chain seq x y z
N MET A 1 -17.04 -60.80 -28.98
CA MET A 1 -16.90 -60.11 -30.29
C MET A 1 -18.02 -59.09 -30.45
N LYS A 2 -17.75 -57.79 -30.23
CA LYS A 2 -18.77 -56.73 -30.29
C LYS A 2 -18.18 -55.38 -30.76
N TYR A 3 -17.28 -55.44 -31.76
CA TYR A 3 -16.56 -54.27 -32.27
C TYR A 3 -17.02 -53.85 -33.68
N LYS A 4 -18.01 -54.56 -34.27
CA LYS A 4 -18.40 -54.40 -35.68
C LYS A 4 -19.57 -53.44 -35.94
N ASP A 5 -20.21 -52.90 -34.89
CA ASP A 5 -21.40 -52.04 -35.05
C ASP A 5 -21.13 -50.52 -34.95
N ILE A 6 -19.90 -50.11 -34.63
CA ILE A 6 -19.57 -48.67 -34.50
C ILE A 6 -19.32 -48.05 -35.88
N SER A 7 -18.75 -48.81 -36.82
CA SER A 7 -18.41 -48.32 -38.16
C SER A 7 -19.63 -48.05 -39.05
N THR A 8 -20.73 -48.75 -38.82
CA THR A 8 -21.97 -48.58 -39.59
C THR A 8 -22.76 -47.36 -39.14
N GLN A 9 -22.77 -47.05 -37.84
CA GLN A 9 -23.34 -45.82 -37.28
C GLN A 9 -22.58 -44.56 -37.75
N LEU A 10 -21.26 -44.67 -37.90
CA LEU A 10 -20.41 -43.61 -38.46
C LEU A 10 -20.77 -43.25 -39.92
N ARG A 11 -21.21 -44.23 -40.71
CA ARG A 11 -21.46 -44.03 -42.15
C ARG A 11 -22.75 -43.25 -42.41
N HIS A 12 -23.78 -43.44 -41.58
CA HIS A 12 -25.02 -42.66 -41.65
C HIS A 12 -24.83 -41.23 -41.13
N PHE A 13 -23.97 -41.04 -40.13
CA PHE A 13 -23.59 -39.72 -39.64
C PHE A 13 -22.82 -38.92 -40.71
N LYS A 14 -21.87 -39.58 -41.41
CA LYS A 14 -21.07 -38.98 -42.49
C LYS A 14 -21.94 -38.42 -43.62
N HIS A 15 -22.97 -39.13 -44.06
CA HIS A 15 -23.85 -38.65 -45.14
C HIS A 15 -24.83 -37.55 -44.69
N ARG A 16 -25.27 -37.55 -43.42
CA ARG A 16 -26.14 -36.49 -42.87
C ARG A 16 -25.38 -35.19 -42.59
N PHE A 17 -24.07 -35.27 -42.34
CA PHE A 17 -23.17 -34.11 -42.25
C PHE A 17 -22.71 -33.58 -43.63
N TRP A 18 -22.82 -34.38 -44.69
CA TRP A 18 -22.47 -33.99 -46.07
C TRP A 18 -23.63 -33.28 -46.80
N ASN A 19 -24.27 -32.32 -46.11
CA ASN A 19 -25.17 -31.34 -46.74
C ASN A 19 -24.51 -29.96 -46.58
N SER A 20 -24.44 -29.16 -47.65
CA SER A 20 -23.72 -27.86 -47.67
C SER A 20 -24.19 -26.90 -46.56
N GLN A 21 -25.46 -27.02 -46.17
CA GLN A 21 -26.09 -26.25 -45.10
C GLN A 21 -25.53 -26.58 -43.69
N ASN A 22 -25.16 -27.83 -43.43
CA ASN A 22 -24.56 -28.25 -42.15
C ASN A 22 -23.08 -27.86 -42.06
N LEU A 23 -22.40 -27.67 -43.21
CA LEU A 23 -21.02 -27.19 -43.26
C LEU A 23 -20.91 -25.73 -42.80
N VAL A 24 -21.84 -24.87 -43.23
CA VAL A 24 -21.89 -23.45 -42.82
C VAL A 24 -22.14 -23.34 -41.31
N LEU A 25 -23.03 -24.16 -40.75
CA LEU A 25 -23.28 -24.20 -39.30
C LEU A 25 -22.04 -24.65 -38.51
N LEU A 26 -21.30 -25.64 -39.01
CA LEU A 26 -20.05 -26.10 -38.41
C LEU A 26 -18.97 -25.00 -38.40
N ILE A 27 -18.81 -24.29 -39.51
CA ILE A 27 -17.85 -23.18 -39.63
C ILE A 27 -18.24 -22.05 -38.67
N GLY A 28 -19.52 -21.67 -38.61
CA GLY A 28 -20.01 -20.66 -37.68
C GLY A 28 -19.80 -21.04 -36.21
N LEU A 29 -19.99 -22.31 -35.86
CA LEU A 29 -19.72 -22.84 -34.53
C LEU A 29 -18.22 -22.73 -34.19
N PHE A 30 -17.34 -23.12 -35.11
CA PHE A 30 -15.88 -22.99 -34.94
C PHE A 30 -15.42 -21.55 -34.77
N ILE A 31 -16.03 -20.61 -35.49
CA ILE A 31 -15.75 -19.17 -35.36
C ILE A 31 -16.20 -18.67 -33.98
N ALA A 32 -17.40 -19.06 -33.53
CA ALA A 32 -17.89 -18.71 -32.19
C ALA A 32 -16.98 -19.27 -31.08
N LEU A 33 -16.53 -20.52 -31.20
CA LEU A 33 -15.55 -21.13 -30.29
C LEU A 33 -14.19 -20.44 -30.32
N SER A 34 -13.73 -19.99 -31.50
CA SER A 34 -12.49 -19.22 -31.66
C SER A 34 -12.58 -17.86 -30.96
N PHE A 35 -13.72 -17.19 -31.02
CA PHE A 35 -13.97 -15.94 -30.29
C PHE A 35 -13.97 -16.15 -28.76
N ILE A 36 -14.54 -17.25 -28.28
CA ILE A 36 -14.53 -17.61 -26.86
C ILE A 36 -13.10 -17.82 -26.35
N TRP A 37 -12.25 -18.48 -27.15
CA TRP A 37 -10.83 -18.69 -26.80
C TRP A 37 -10.00 -17.39 -26.86
N GLY A 38 -10.25 -16.52 -27.83
CA GLY A 38 -9.54 -15.23 -27.99
C GLY A 38 -9.93 -14.16 -26.96
N SER A 39 -11.13 -14.24 -26.38
CA SER A 39 -11.64 -13.28 -25.38
C SER A 39 -10.91 -13.34 -24.02
N LEU A 40 -10.24 -14.45 -23.70
CA LEU A 40 -9.63 -14.65 -22.38
C LEU A 40 -8.21 -14.07 -22.29
N GLU A 41 -7.47 -14.05 -23.40
CA GLU A 41 -6.10 -13.51 -23.45
C GLU A 41 -6.05 -11.98 -23.36
N THR A 42 -7.09 -11.28 -23.83
CA THR A 42 -7.16 -9.81 -23.80
C THR A 42 -7.27 -9.24 -22.39
N MET A 43 -7.73 -10.04 -21.43
CA MET A 43 -7.89 -9.61 -20.03
C MET A 43 -6.62 -9.79 -19.21
N GLN A 44 -5.77 -10.80 -19.48
CA GLN A 44 -4.55 -11.05 -18.69
C GLN A 44 -3.31 -10.31 -19.20
N ALA A 45 -3.19 -10.06 -20.51
CA ALA A 45 -2.02 -9.39 -21.08
C ALA A 45 -1.87 -7.91 -20.64
N ASN A 46 -2.95 -7.29 -20.14
CA ASN A 46 -2.94 -5.92 -19.65
C ASN A 46 -2.55 -5.77 -18.17
N TYR A 47 -2.76 -6.79 -17.32
CA TYR A 47 -2.53 -6.65 -15.88
C TYR A 47 -1.05 -6.52 -15.51
N ALA A 48 -0.16 -7.21 -16.22
CA ALA A 48 1.29 -7.05 -15.98
C ALA A 48 1.75 -5.65 -16.40
N ARG A 49 1.27 -5.14 -17.54
CA ARG A 49 1.60 -3.80 -18.03
C ARG A 49 0.99 -2.69 -17.18
N GLN A 50 -0.25 -2.84 -16.74
CA GLN A 50 -0.90 -1.87 -15.84
C GLN A 50 -0.20 -1.83 -14.49
N ARG A 51 0.22 -2.98 -13.94
CA ARG A 51 1.01 -2.98 -12.69
C ARG A 51 2.36 -2.26 -12.83
N GLU A 52 3.06 -2.43 -13.96
CA GLU A 52 4.29 -1.67 -14.18
C GLU A 52 4.05 -0.17 -14.31
N ILE A 53 2.96 0.25 -14.96
CA ILE A 53 2.59 1.66 -15.07
C ILE A 53 2.23 2.23 -13.70
N ASP A 54 1.42 1.53 -12.91
CA ASP A 54 1.02 1.97 -11.58
C ASP A 54 2.23 2.09 -10.64
N LEU A 55 3.16 1.14 -10.68
CA LEU A 55 4.39 1.18 -9.90
C LEU A 55 5.28 2.36 -10.31
N LYS A 56 5.45 2.60 -11.63
CA LYS A 56 6.24 3.73 -12.14
C LYS A 56 5.60 5.08 -11.80
N GLN A 57 4.27 5.18 -11.85
CA GLN A 57 3.55 6.39 -11.44
C GLN A 57 3.75 6.69 -9.95
N ARG A 58 3.63 5.69 -9.08
CA ARG A 58 3.88 5.85 -7.63
C ARG A 58 5.32 6.25 -7.34
N GLN A 59 6.29 5.65 -8.02
CA GLN A 59 7.71 6.03 -7.88
C GLN A 59 7.96 7.47 -8.32
N LEU A 60 7.33 7.90 -9.42
CA LEU A 60 7.43 9.27 -9.90
C LEU A 60 6.83 10.25 -8.90
N GLU A 61 5.66 9.95 -8.36
CA GLU A 61 4.99 10.79 -7.34
C GLU A 61 5.89 10.96 -6.10
N LEU A 62 6.43 9.87 -5.55
CA LEU A 62 7.36 9.93 -4.43
C LEU A 62 8.61 10.75 -4.74
N ALA A 63 9.20 10.56 -5.91
CA ALA A 63 10.38 11.32 -6.34
C ALA A 63 10.07 12.81 -6.51
N THR A 64 8.89 13.16 -7.05
CA THR A 64 8.45 14.55 -7.18
C THR A 64 8.24 15.21 -5.83
N LEU A 65 7.59 14.51 -4.89
CA LEU A 65 7.40 15.00 -3.53
C LEU A 65 8.73 15.23 -2.81
N GLN A 66 9.68 14.29 -2.94
CA GLN A 66 11.02 14.43 -2.35
C GLN A 66 11.77 15.61 -2.95
N ARG A 67 11.71 15.79 -4.28
CA ARG A 67 12.32 16.93 -4.96
C ARG A 67 11.71 18.25 -4.48
N ASP A 68 10.39 18.31 -4.36
CA ASP A 68 9.69 19.52 -3.97
C ASP A 68 10.00 19.87 -2.50
N ASN A 69 10.05 18.87 -1.61
CA ASN A 69 10.50 19.05 -0.23
C ASN A 69 11.93 19.61 -0.15
N LEU A 70 12.89 18.99 -0.86
CA LEU A 70 14.27 19.47 -0.92
C LEU A 70 14.37 20.88 -1.52
N SER A 71 13.50 21.22 -2.47
CA SER A 71 13.44 22.56 -3.07
C SER A 71 12.94 23.61 -2.06
N LEU A 72 12.01 23.24 -1.19
CA LEU A 72 11.48 24.11 -0.15
C LEU A 72 12.52 24.33 0.95
N GLU A 73 13.18 23.26 1.38
CA GLU A 73 14.27 23.31 2.36
C GLU A 73 15.43 24.19 1.86
N ARG A 74 15.86 23.98 0.61
CA ARG A 74 16.87 24.84 -0.03
C ARG A 74 16.44 26.31 -0.04
N ARG A 75 15.19 26.59 -0.40
CA ARG A 75 14.66 27.96 -0.41
C ARG A 75 14.65 28.57 0.99
N TYR A 76 14.27 27.81 2.02
CA TYR A 76 14.31 28.24 3.41
C TYR A 76 15.73 28.65 3.83
N TYR A 77 16.74 27.84 3.53
CA TYR A 77 18.14 28.17 3.83
C TYR A 77 18.72 29.34 3.00
N GLN A 78 18.12 29.63 1.85
CA GLN A 78 18.49 30.78 1.02
C GLN A 78 17.83 32.08 1.46
N THR A 79 16.86 32.05 2.37
CA THR A 79 16.24 33.27 2.89
C THR A 79 17.22 34.12 3.68
N ALA A 80 17.12 35.45 3.54
CA ALA A 80 17.98 36.39 4.27
C ALA A 80 17.83 36.22 5.79
N GLU A 81 16.60 36.04 6.27
CA GLU A 81 16.29 35.80 7.68
C GLU A 81 17.05 34.59 8.26
N TYR A 82 17.07 33.47 7.54
CA TYR A 82 17.79 32.27 7.99
C TYR A 82 19.31 32.51 8.01
N GLN A 83 19.85 33.14 6.96
CA GLN A 83 21.28 33.46 6.89
C GLN A 83 21.71 34.43 7.98
N GLU A 84 20.87 35.42 8.28
CA GLU A 84 21.10 36.39 9.33
C GLU A 84 21.04 35.73 10.72
N LEU A 85 20.03 34.89 10.97
CA LEU A 85 19.94 34.09 12.20
C LEU A 85 21.18 33.22 12.40
N LYS A 86 21.64 32.54 11.35
CA LYS A 86 22.84 31.71 11.41
C LYS A 86 24.12 32.52 11.60
N ALA A 87 24.22 33.70 10.98
CA ALA A 87 25.34 34.61 11.21
C ALA A 87 25.36 35.12 12.66
N ARG A 88 24.18 35.43 13.23
CA ARG A 88 24.01 35.84 14.64
C ARG A 88 24.45 34.74 15.60
N GLU A 89 23.97 33.53 15.38
CA GLU A 89 24.34 32.34 16.16
C GLU A 89 25.85 32.09 16.11
N ALA A 90 26.47 32.17 14.93
CA ALA A 90 27.90 31.94 14.76
C ALA A 90 28.79 33.04 15.36
N LEU A 91 28.35 34.31 15.30
CA LEU A 91 29.11 35.45 15.80
C LEU A 91 28.80 35.78 17.27
N GLY A 92 27.79 35.14 17.87
CA GLY A 92 27.28 35.47 19.21
C GLY A 92 26.71 36.88 19.32
N LEU A 93 26.25 37.45 18.19
CA LEU A 93 25.77 38.83 18.09
C LEU A 93 24.26 38.88 18.18
N VAL A 94 23.76 39.89 18.89
CA VAL A 94 22.34 40.07 19.21
C VAL A 94 21.88 41.42 18.67
N GLN A 95 20.64 41.53 18.18
CA GLN A 95 20.11 42.81 17.69
C GLN A 95 19.90 43.80 18.86
N PRO A 96 19.98 45.12 18.64
CA PRO A 96 19.67 46.09 19.68
C PRO A 96 18.21 45.91 20.15
N GLY A 97 18.02 45.44 21.40
CA GLY A 97 16.69 45.18 22.00
C GLY A 97 16.33 43.70 22.19
N GLU A 98 17.19 42.77 21.78
CA GLU A 98 17.01 41.33 21.97
C GLU A 98 17.87 40.83 23.16
N HIS A 99 17.30 40.04 24.06
CA HIS A 99 17.97 39.53 25.27
C HIS A 99 18.22 38.02 25.13
N VAL A 100 19.49 37.61 24.96
CA VAL A 100 19.87 36.19 24.95
C VAL A 100 19.91 35.66 26.39
N LEU A 101 18.95 34.80 26.75
CA LEU A 101 19.04 33.99 27.96
C LEU A 101 19.95 32.79 27.69
N ILE A 102 21.17 32.83 28.23
CA ILE A 102 22.02 31.65 28.32
C ILE A 102 21.55 30.89 29.56
N LEU A 103 20.79 29.81 29.37
CA LEU A 103 20.44 28.94 30.49
C LEU A 103 21.70 28.20 30.94
N PRO A 104 21.98 28.10 32.25
CA PRO A 104 22.96 27.15 32.75
C PRO A 104 22.55 25.75 32.28
N PRO A 105 23.51 24.83 32.03
CA PRO A 105 23.20 23.44 31.68
C PRO A 105 22.19 22.93 32.69
N SER A 106 20.98 22.68 32.20
CA SER A 106 19.86 22.32 33.05
C SER A 106 20.24 21.05 33.80
N SER A 107 20.09 21.06 35.12
CA SER A 107 20.01 19.84 35.95
C SER A 107 18.75 19.01 35.62
N ALA A 108 18.16 19.17 34.43
CA ALA A 108 17.03 18.39 33.92
C ALA A 108 17.36 16.89 33.77
N ASP A 109 18.63 16.49 33.91
CA ASP A 109 19.00 15.08 34.00
C ASP A 109 18.88 14.49 35.42
N GLU A 110 18.74 15.30 36.47
CA GLU A 110 18.61 14.78 37.85
C GLU A 110 17.18 14.39 38.23
N ASP A 111 16.16 14.91 37.54
CA ASP A 111 14.75 14.58 37.86
C ASP A 111 14.24 13.32 37.13
N SER A 112 15.12 12.64 36.39
CA SER A 112 14.80 11.38 35.69
C SER A 112 15.07 10.13 36.53
N GLN A 113 15.64 10.24 37.75
CA GLN A 113 16.04 9.07 38.55
C GLN A 113 15.10 8.68 39.69
N THR A 114 13.96 9.34 39.90
CA THR A 114 13.03 9.01 41.00
C THR A 114 11.75 8.28 40.56
N ARG A 115 11.77 7.58 39.42
CA ARG A 115 10.72 6.61 39.05
C ARG A 115 11.25 5.22 38.73
N SER A 116 12.28 4.77 39.45
CA SER A 116 12.63 3.35 39.49
C SER A 116 11.91 2.69 40.67
N GLY A 117 10.62 2.40 40.48
CA GLY A 117 9.83 1.72 41.48
C GLY A 117 8.36 1.79 41.14
N LEU A 118 7.92 0.87 40.27
CA LEU A 118 6.61 0.19 40.29
C LEU A 118 6.51 -0.64 38.99
N SER A 119 6.67 -1.94 39.16
CA SER A 119 6.21 -3.05 38.32
C SER A 119 6.18 -2.84 36.80
N GLY A 120 7.07 -3.55 36.10
CA GLY A 120 7.00 -3.74 34.65
C GLY A 120 5.65 -4.32 34.25
N VAL A 121 4.75 -3.45 33.81
CA VAL A 121 3.63 -3.85 32.96
C VAL A 121 4.25 -4.12 31.61
N VAL A 122 4.34 -5.40 31.24
CA VAL A 122 4.63 -5.78 29.85
C VAL A 122 3.52 -5.14 29.01
N GLU A 123 3.86 -4.08 28.30
CA GLU A 123 2.94 -3.41 27.41
C GLU A 123 2.56 -4.42 26.31
N PRO A 124 1.25 -4.68 26.09
CA PRO A 124 0.83 -5.69 25.14
C PRO A 124 1.33 -5.33 23.73
N SER A 125 1.77 -6.33 22.97
CA SER A 125 2.25 -6.09 21.61
C SER A 125 1.14 -5.48 20.74
N ASN A 126 1.52 -4.67 19.73
CA ASN A 126 0.55 -4.00 18.86
C ASN A 126 -0.51 -4.96 18.28
N PHE A 127 -0.12 -6.17 17.92
CA PHE A 127 -1.05 -7.19 17.41
C PHE A 127 -2.07 -7.62 18.46
N GLU A 128 -1.63 -7.83 19.70
CA GLU A 128 -2.47 -8.23 20.83
C GLU A 128 -3.49 -7.14 21.18
N GLN A 129 -3.11 -5.88 21.02
CA GLN A 129 -4.02 -4.74 21.12
C GLN A 129 -5.11 -4.76 20.02
N TRP A 130 -4.73 -5.03 18.76
CA TRP A 130 -5.68 -5.14 17.65
C TRP A 130 -6.66 -6.30 17.80
N VAL A 131 -6.20 -7.47 18.24
CA VAL A 131 -7.07 -8.63 18.48
C VAL A 131 -8.04 -8.34 19.63
N ASN A 132 -7.57 -7.76 20.73
CA ASN A 132 -8.43 -7.38 21.85
C ASN A 132 -9.45 -6.29 21.47
N PHE A 133 -9.11 -5.38 20.56
CA PHE A 133 -10.05 -4.39 20.03
C PHE A 133 -11.16 -5.03 19.18
N LEU A 134 -10.79 -5.91 18.25
CA LEU A 134 -11.74 -6.52 17.31
C LEU A 134 -12.68 -7.54 17.98
N PHE A 135 -12.24 -8.17 19.07
CA PHE A 135 -12.99 -9.24 19.74
C PHE A 135 -13.37 -8.92 21.19
N GLY A 136 -13.21 -7.67 21.64
CA GLY A 136 -13.96 -7.13 22.78
C GLY A 136 -13.33 -7.25 24.19
N GLY A 137 -12.00 -7.19 24.32
CA GLY A 137 -11.31 -7.25 25.62
C GLY A 137 -11.42 -6.00 26.53
N HIS A 138 -11.97 -4.88 26.05
CA HIS A 138 -11.92 -3.58 26.75
C HIS A 138 -13.09 -3.30 27.73
N HIS A 139 -14.11 -4.15 27.79
CA HIS A 139 -15.34 -3.86 28.55
C HIS A 139 -15.23 -3.99 30.09
N ARG A 140 -14.07 -4.41 30.64
CA ARG A 140 -13.90 -4.67 32.08
C ARG A 140 -13.25 -3.56 32.91
N ARG A 141 -12.83 -2.44 32.32
CA ARG A 141 -12.18 -1.34 33.08
C ARG A 141 -13.10 -0.19 33.48
N ILE A 142 -14.32 -0.13 32.94
CA ILE A 142 -15.28 0.94 33.21
C ILE A 142 -16.21 0.67 34.41
N THR A 143 -16.13 -0.51 35.04
CA THR A 143 -17.04 -0.91 36.14
C THR A 143 -16.37 -0.96 37.51
N SER A 144 -15.07 -0.67 37.64
CA SER A 144 -14.37 -0.67 38.94
C SER A 144 -14.21 0.71 39.58
N GLU A 145 -14.77 1.76 38.98
CA GLU A 145 -14.67 3.15 39.50
C GLU A 145 -15.98 3.63 40.17
N GLU A 146 -17.00 2.77 40.31
CA GLU A 146 -18.29 3.10 40.94
C GLU A 146 -18.53 2.36 42.28
N ALA A 147 -17.50 1.78 42.89
CA ALA A 147 -17.61 1.13 44.20
C ALA A 147 -16.37 1.39 45.07
N SER A 148 -16.22 2.63 45.52
CA SER A 148 -15.45 2.98 46.72
C SER A 148 -16.04 4.25 47.35
#